data_AF-A0A8C9CS16-F1
#
_entry.id   AF-A0A8C9CS16-F1
#
_cell.length_a   1.000
_cell.length_b   1.000
_cell.length_c   1.000
_cell.angle_alpha   90.00
_cell.angle_beta   90.00
_cell.angle_gamma   90.00
#
_symmetry.space_group_name_H-M   'P 1'
#
loop_
_entity.id
_entity.type
_entity.pdbx_description
1 polymer ?
#
loop_
_entity_poly.entity_id
_entity_poly.type
_entity_poly.pdbx_seq_one_letter_code
_entity_poly.pdbx_strand_id
1 'polypeptide(L)' 'METGSQNAFDAIVMADERFHGEGYQEGYEEGSSLGMIEGRQHGTFHGAKIGSEIRCYQGFAFAWRCLLHGCSTEKDSK' A
#
# COMPACT_ATOMS: atom_id res chain seq x y z
N MET A 1 -20.93 -36.31 -39.58
CA MET A 1 -20.67 -34.97 -39.01
C MET A 1 -21.32 -34.95 -37.64
N GLU A 2 -20.66 -35.53 -36.63
CA GLU A 2 -21.15 -35.59 -35.24
C GLU A 2 -19.95 -35.33 -34.31
N THR A 3 -19.41 -34.12 -34.39
CA THR A 3 -18.30 -33.69 -33.51
C THR A 3 -18.83 -32.81 -32.37
N GLY A 4 -20.10 -32.40 -32.43
CA GLY A 4 -20.71 -31.49 -31.44
C GLY A 4 -21.05 -32.12 -30.10
N SER A 5 -21.51 -33.38 -30.07
CA SER A 5 -21.89 -34.04 -28.81
C SER A 5 -20.68 -34.56 -28.04
N GLN A 6 -19.69 -35.14 -28.73
CA GLN A 6 -18.45 -35.59 -28.12
C GLN A 6 -17.71 -34.44 -27.44
N ASN A 7 -17.62 -33.26 -28.07
CA ASN A 7 -17.01 -32.07 -27.49
C ASN A 7 -17.71 -31.57 -26.21
N ALA A 8 -19.03 -31.71 -26.09
CA ALA A 8 -19.77 -31.26 -24.92
C ALA A 8 -19.53 -32.16 -23.70
N PHE A 9 -19.52 -33.48 -23.90
CA PHE A 9 -19.19 -34.43 -22.84
C PHE A 9 -17.70 -34.38 -22.46
N ASP A 10 -16.80 -34.18 -23.44
CA ASP A 10 -15.37 -33.97 -23.19
C ASP A 10 -15.12 -32.69 -22.37
N ALA A 11 -15.85 -31.62 -22.67
CA ALA A 11 -15.75 -30.38 -21.91
C ALA A 11 -16.22 -30.53 -20.44
N ILE A 12 -17.23 -31.37 -20.19
CA ILE A 12 -17.72 -31.65 -18.84
C ILE A 12 -16.73 -32.56 -18.08
N VAL A 13 -16.23 -33.60 -18.74
CA VAL A 13 -15.27 -34.56 -18.13
C VAL A 13 -13.94 -33.87 -17.82
N MET A 14 -13.46 -33.01 -18.72
CA MET A 14 -12.20 -32.27 -18.54
C MET A 14 -12.37 -30.95 -17.77
N ALA A 15 -13.57 -30.64 -17.27
CA ALA A 15 -13.82 -29.39 -16.54
C ALA A 15 -12.92 -29.28 -15.31
N ASP A 16 -12.80 -30.36 -14.53
CA ASP A 16 -11.98 -30.40 -13.31
C ASP A 16 -10.50 -30.12 -13.62
N GLU A 17 -9.95 -30.76 -14.66
CA GLU A 17 -8.57 -30.56 -15.13
C GLU A 17 -8.32 -29.11 -15.63
N ARG A 18 -9.30 -28.52 -16.31
CA ARG A 18 -9.21 -27.13 -16.80
C ARG A 18 -9.24 -26.12 -15.64
N PHE A 19 -10.10 -26.33 -14.65
CA PHE A 19 -10.24 -25.41 -13.52
C PHE A 19 -9.21 -25.65 -12.40
N HIS A 20 -8.52 -26.80 -12.38
CA HIS A 20 -7.54 -27.17 -11.36
C HIS A 20 -6.33 -26.20 -11.28
N GLY A 21 -5.86 -25.70 -12.44
CA GLY A 21 -4.73 -24.77 -12.51
C GLY A 21 -5.16 -23.31 -12.69
N GLU A 22 -6.23 -23.06 -13.44
CA GLU A 22 -6.70 -21.72 -13.78
C GLU A 22 -7.17 -20.96 -12.54
N GLY A 23 -7.91 -21.59 -11.62
CA GLY A 23 -8.39 -20.93 -10.41
C GLY A 23 -7.28 -20.52 -9.45
N TYR A 24 -6.22 -21.34 -9.32
CA TYR A 24 -5.05 -20.97 -8.53
C TYR A 24 -4.29 -19.80 -9.17
N GLN A 25 -4.08 -19.85 -10.48
CA GLN A 25 -3.36 -18.80 -11.21
C GLN A 25 -4.09 -17.46 -11.15
N GLU A 26 -5.41 -17.46 -11.37
CA GLU A 26 -6.26 -16.28 -11.26
C GLU A 26 -6.22 -15.70 -9.84
N GLY A 27 -6.45 -16.53 -8.83
CA GLY A 27 -6.42 -16.10 -7.43
C GLY A 27 -5.05 -15.58 -6.99
N TYR A 28 -3.96 -16.18 -7.50
CA TYR A 28 -2.60 -15.71 -7.24
C TYR A 28 -2.32 -14.36 -7.88
N GLU A 29 -2.69 -14.18 -9.15
CA GLU A 29 -2.49 -12.91 -9.87
C GLU A 29 -3.30 -11.77 -9.25
N GLU A 30 -4.58 -12.02 -8.96
CA GLU A 30 -5.46 -11.03 -8.33
C GLU A 30 -4.97 -10.69 -6.91
N GLY A 31 -4.68 -11.70 -6.09
CA GLY A 31 -4.21 -11.51 -4.72
C GLY A 31 -2.85 -10.78 -4.66
N SER A 32 -1.94 -11.11 -5.57
CA SER A 32 -0.63 -10.45 -5.67
C SER A 32 -0.77 -8.96 -6.04
N SER A 33 -1.62 -8.67 -7.04
CA SER A 33 -1.90 -7.30 -7.47
C SER A 33 -2.53 -6.47 -6.36
N LEU A 34 -3.58 -6.98 -5.72
CA LEU A 34 -4.28 -6.32 -4.62
C LEU A 34 -3.34 -6.09 -3.43
N GLY A 35 -2.60 -7.11 -3.01
CA GLY A 35 -1.65 -7.00 -1.90
C GLY A 35 -0.58 -5.94 -2.14
N MET A 36 -0.08 -5.81 -3.37
CA MET A 36 0.90 -4.77 -3.71
C MET A 36 0.29 -3.36 -3.62
N ILE A 37 -0.92 -3.18 -4.14
CA ILE A 37 -1.60 -1.88 -4.15
C ILE A 37 -1.94 -1.45 -2.71
N GLU A 38 -2.56 -2.33 -1.93
CA GLU A 38 -2.94 -2.06 -0.56
C GLU A 38 -1.72 -1.77 0.31
N GLY A 39 -0.68 -2.60 0.22
CA GLY A 39 0.56 -2.41 0.97
C GLY A 39 1.21 -1.05 0.67
N ARG A 40 1.26 -0.64 -0.61
CA ARG A 40 1.79 0.66 -1.01
C ARG A 40 0.96 1.82 -0.47
N GLN A 41 -0.36 1.77 -0.66
CA GLN A 41 -1.27 2.83 -0.21
C GLN A 41 -1.21 2.98 1.31
N HIS A 42 -1.25 1.86 2.03
CA HIS A 42 -1.21 1.83 3.48
C HIS A 42 0.12 2.39 4.01
N GLY A 43 1.25 1.93 3.47
CA GLY A 43 2.58 2.43 3.84
C GLY A 43 2.75 3.93 3.56
N THR A 44 2.27 4.41 2.40
CA THR A 44 2.36 5.82 2.02
C THR A 44 1.57 6.71 2.96
N PHE A 45 0.30 6.35 3.22
CA PHE A 45 -0.57 7.12 4.10
C PHE A 45 -0.03 7.19 5.54
N HIS A 46 0.38 6.04 6.09
CA HIS A 46 0.89 5.97 7.46
C HIS A 46 2.25 6.66 7.60
N GLY A 47 3.14 6.47 6.63
CA GLY A 47 4.43 7.16 6.59
C GLY A 47 4.27 8.67 6.52
N ALA A 48 3.37 9.18 5.68
CA ALA A 48 3.08 10.61 5.58
C ALA A 48 2.51 11.18 6.89
N LYS A 49 1.59 10.46 7.54
CA LYS A 49 1.01 10.86 8.83
C LYS A 49 2.09 11.02 9.91
N ILE A 50 2.91 9.99 10.11
CA ILE A 50 3.98 10.01 11.12
C ILE A 50 5.03 11.07 10.78
N GLY A 51 5.43 11.17 9.51
CA GLY A 51 6.41 12.17 9.07
C GLY A 51 5.93 13.60 9.29
N SER A 52 4.64 13.87 9.09
CA SER A 52 4.03 15.18 9.37
C SER A 52 4.06 15.52 10.86
N GLU A 53 3.71 14.57 11.72
CA GLU A 53 3.72 14.74 13.17
C GLU A 53 5.13 15.03 13.70
N ILE A 54 6.13 14.24 13.28
CA ILE A 54 7.55 14.46 13.65
C ILE A 54 7.99 15.87 13.24
N ARG A 55 7.68 16.29 12.02
CA ARG A 55 8.08 17.61 11.50
C ARG A 55 7.37 18.75 12.23
N CYS A 56 6.12 18.57 12.62
CA CYS A 56 5.37 19.55 13.41
C CYS A 56 6.09 19.81 14.75
N TYR A 57 6.42 18.76 15.49
CA TYR A 57 7.14 18.89 16.76
C TYR A 57 8.55 19.45 16.58
N GLN A 58 9.27 19.03 15.54
CA GLN A 58 10.58 19.62 15.21
C GLN A 58 10.49 21.13 14.95
N GLY A 59 9.52 21.55 14.14
CA GLY A 59 9.29 22.96 13.83
C GLY A 59 8.92 23.77 15.06
N PHE A 60 8.06 23.22 15.92
CA PHE A 60 7.70 23.83 17.20
C PHE A 60 8.90 24.01 18.11
N ALA A 61 9.68 22.95 18.34
CA ALA A 61 10.88 23.00 19.18
C ALA A 61 11.91 23.99 18.63
N PHE A 62 12.06 24.06 17.30
CA PHE A 62 12.94 25.02 16.65
C PHE A 62 12.47 26.47 16.86
N ALA A 63 11.18 26.75 16.66
CA ALA A 63 10.61 28.08 16.87
C ALA A 63 10.82 28.57 18.31
N TRP A 64 10.54 27.72 19.30
CA TRP A 64 10.79 28.04 20.71
C TRP A 64 12.26 28.29 21.01
N ARG A 65 13.16 27.49 20.44
CA ARG A 65 14.60 27.71 20.58
C ARG A 65 14.99 29.08 20.02
N CYS A 66 14.50 29.47 18.85
CA CYS A 66 14.78 30.78 18.26
C CYS A 66 14.25 31.93 19.13
N LEU A 67 13.03 31.80 19.67
CA LEU A 67 12.43 32.81 20.54
C LEU A 67 13.23 32.98 21.85
N LEU A 68 13.67 31.89 22.46
CA LEU A 68 14.46 31.94 23.70
C LEU A 68 15.86 32.53 23.46
N HIS A 69 16.53 32.19 22.36
CA HIS A 69 17.84 32.77 22.04
C HIS A 69 17.73 34.24 21.59
N GLY A 70 16.69 34.61 20.83
CA GLY A 70 16.43 36.01 20.47
C GLY A 70 16.07 36.89 21.67
N CYS A 71 15.38 36.34 22.67
CA CYS A 71 15.11 37.03 23.94
C CYS A 71 16.36 37.17 24.82
N SER A 72 17.30 36.22 24.75
CA SER A 72 18.57 36.28 25.48
C SER A 72 19.49 37.38 24.97
N THR A 73 19.48 37.68 23.66
CA THR A 73 20.38 38.69 23.06
C THR A 73 19.95 40.14 23.29
N GLU A 74 18.67 40.41 23.56
CA GLU A 74 18.23 41.77 23.94
C GLU A 74 18.56 42.13 25.39
N LYS A 75 18.69 41.14 26.28
CA LYS A 75 18.87 41.37 27.73
C LYS A 75 20.30 41.60 28.18
N ASP A 76 21.31 41.20 27.39
CA ASP A 76 22.73 41.40 27.69
C ASP A 76 23.31 42.72 27.14
N SER A 77 22.48 43.60 26.58
CA SER A 77 22.92 44.89 26.02
C SER A 77 22.70 46.10 26.96
N LYS A 78 22.70 45.93 28.28
CA LYS A 78 22.52 47.03 29.24
C LYS A 78 23.66 47.16 30.25
#